data_AF-A0A816HJK6-F1
#
_entry.id   AF-A0A816HJK6-F1
#
_cell.length_a   1.000
_cell.length_b   1.000
_cell.length_c   1.000
_cell.angle_alpha   90.00
_cell.angle_beta   90.00
_cell.angle_gamma   90.00
#
_symmetry.space_group_name_H-M   'P 1'
#
loop_
_entity.id
_entity.type
_entity.pdbx_description
1 polymer ?
#
loop_
_entity_poly.entity_id
_entity_poly.type
_entity_poly.pdbx_seq_one_letter_code
_entity_poly.pdbx_strand_id
1 'polypeptide(L)'
;MFMFIFNIIKRICWEVYLLFTRLPPNQAWMDPREQALMVKYIQEYKNENRTQCEAMNEFLFSKRPISMVEYGAGSSTFFFSTYVDHYISIEHSLDYCRELERMAASQPQRSVKIFYMGRNSVGFYIKSTYEQNASSQSQSSSQIEIYCVPRNAYSFTAYRLWATGGRSTYRMYRDYVDFLSVYFRERKFDFVFIDGRARPQVAYAVLKQLNGSHAKLFIHDWNQRKEYHIVEQEFYNIVDQQIESNQVGGGGLVVLEKKSEHIGERNINDIQWQHG
;
A
#
# COMPACT_ATOMS: atom_id res chain seq x y z
N MET A 1 -29.71 -26.65 5.74
CA MET A 1 -28.94 -27.01 6.96
C MET A 1 -27.43 -26.89 6.76
N PHE A 2 -26.85 -27.43 5.68
CA PHE A 2 -25.40 -27.37 5.40
C PHE A 2 -24.82 -25.94 5.26
N MET A 3 -25.48 -25.01 4.56
CA MET A 3 -24.99 -23.62 4.45
C MET A 3 -24.93 -22.87 5.79
N PHE A 4 -25.80 -23.22 6.74
CA PHE A 4 -25.86 -22.55 8.03
C PHE A 4 -24.68 -22.98 8.92
N ILE A 5 -24.38 -24.29 8.93
CA ILE A 5 -23.22 -24.85 9.64
C ILE A 5 -21.91 -24.30 9.07
N PHE A 6 -21.81 -24.16 7.74
CA PHE A 6 -20.61 -23.63 7.08
C PHE A 6 -20.33 -22.17 7.47
N ASN A 7 -21.36 -21.32 7.55
CA ASN A 7 -21.21 -19.93 7.99
C ASN A 7 -20.84 -19.82 9.47
N ILE A 8 -21.36 -20.71 10.33
CA ILE A 8 -20.98 -20.77 11.75
C ILE A 8 -19.50 -21.17 11.90
N ILE A 9 -19.04 -22.18 11.16
CA ILE A 9 -17.64 -22.62 11.21
C ILE A 9 -16.71 -21.51 10.72
N LYS A 10 -17.04 -20.81 9.62
CA LYS A 10 -16.26 -19.65 9.16
C LYS A 10 -16.14 -18.56 10.22
N ARG A 11 -17.25 -18.25 10.90
CA ARG A 11 -17.26 -17.24 11.97
C ARG A 11 -16.42 -17.67 13.18
N ILE A 12 -16.51 -18.93 13.60
CA ILE A 12 -15.71 -19.45 14.72
C ILE A 12 -14.22 -19.48 14.38
N CYS A 13 -13.84 -19.97 13.19
CA CYS A 13 -12.44 -19.95 12.74
C CYS A 13 -11.89 -18.53 12.67
N TRP A 14 -12.72 -17.56 12.28
CA TRP A 14 -12.36 -16.15 12.24
C TRP A 14 -12.13 -15.55 13.63
N GLU A 15 -13.03 -15.80 14.60
CA GLU A 15 -12.84 -15.30 15.96
C GLU A 15 -11.64 -15.94 16.67
N VAL A 16 -11.36 -17.21 16.39
CA VAL A 16 -10.14 -17.88 16.86
C VAL A 16 -8.89 -17.26 16.22
N TYR A 17 -8.90 -16.98 14.92
CA TYR A 17 -7.80 -16.29 14.22
C TYR A 17 -7.50 -14.92 14.85
N LEU A 18 -8.54 -14.12 15.12
CA LEU A 18 -8.40 -12.82 15.80
C LEU A 18 -7.84 -12.94 17.21
N LEU A 19 -8.16 -14.02 17.93
CA LEU A 19 -7.63 -14.28 19.27
C LEU A 19 -6.11 -14.55 19.26
N PHE A 20 -5.59 -15.15 18.19
CA PHE A 20 -4.16 -15.46 18.04
C PHE A 20 -3.35 -14.30 17.46
N THR A 21 -3.96 -13.42 16.67
CA THR A 21 -3.32 -12.17 16.25
C THR A 21 -3.41 -11.15 17.39
N ARG A 22 -2.37 -11.07 18.23
CA ARG A 22 -2.24 -10.05 19.31
C ARG A 22 -2.17 -8.62 18.73
N LEU A 23 -3.28 -8.12 18.20
CA LEU A 23 -3.40 -6.70 17.83
C LEU A 23 -3.60 -5.90 19.12
N PRO A 24 -2.81 -4.85 19.37
CA PRO A 24 -2.98 -4.03 20.56
C PRO A 24 -4.40 -3.42 20.59
N PRO A 25 -5.05 -3.36 21.77
CA PRO A 25 -6.47 -3.07 21.92
C PRO A 25 -6.89 -1.61 21.67
N ASN A 26 -6.01 -0.76 21.13
CA ASN A 26 -6.38 0.61 20.74
C ASN A 26 -6.81 0.60 19.27
N GLN A 27 -8.13 0.71 19.07
CA GLN A 27 -8.87 0.89 17.81
C GLN A 27 -8.05 0.64 16.53
N ALA A 28 -8.23 -0.54 15.93
CA ALA A 28 -7.57 -0.88 14.68
C ALA A 28 -7.84 0.21 13.62
N TRP A 29 -6.76 0.79 13.09
CA TRP A 29 -6.79 1.82 12.05
C TRP A 29 -7.49 1.36 10.76
N MET A 30 -7.61 0.04 10.58
CA MET A 30 -8.28 -0.67 9.48
C MET A 30 -9.20 -1.75 10.06
N ASP A 31 -10.34 -2.03 9.41
CA ASP A 31 -11.20 -3.14 9.84
C ASP A 31 -10.42 -4.47 9.77
N PRO A 32 -10.46 -5.33 10.80
CA PRO A 32 -9.74 -6.61 10.77
C PRO A 32 -10.09 -7.50 9.57
N ARG A 33 -11.30 -7.40 9.02
CA ARG A 33 -11.72 -8.16 7.83
C ARG A 33 -10.98 -7.66 6.59
N GLU A 34 -10.78 -6.35 6.47
CA GLU A 34 -10.00 -5.75 5.38
C GLU A 34 -8.52 -6.15 5.49
N GLN A 35 -7.97 -6.15 6.71
CA GLN A 35 -6.60 -6.62 6.95
C GLN A 35 -6.42 -8.09 6.52
N ALA A 36 -7.35 -8.97 6.89
CA ALA A 36 -7.28 -10.36 6.48
C ALA A 36 -7.49 -10.58 4.99
N LEU A 37 -8.27 -9.73 4.33
CA LEU A 37 -8.40 -9.79 2.88
C LEU A 37 -7.04 -9.54 2.21
N MET A 38 -6.28 -8.54 2.65
CA MET A 38 -4.91 -8.33 2.15
C MET A 38 -3.98 -9.50 2.47
N VAL A 39 -4.01 -9.99 3.72
CA VAL A 39 -3.17 -11.12 4.16
C VAL A 39 -3.49 -12.38 3.36
N LYS A 40 -4.76 -12.66 3.06
CA LYS A 40 -5.19 -13.78 2.20
C LYS A 40 -4.45 -13.73 0.86
N TYR A 41 -4.51 -12.61 0.14
CA TYR A 41 -3.86 -12.48 -1.17
C TYR A 41 -2.33 -12.59 -1.12
N ILE A 42 -1.71 -12.04 -0.06
CA ILE A 42 -0.26 -12.17 0.13
C ILE A 42 0.14 -13.64 0.36
N GLN A 43 -0.66 -14.38 1.13
CA GLN A 43 -0.40 -15.80 1.43
C GLN A 43 -0.69 -16.71 0.22
N GLU A 44 -1.75 -16.44 -0.53
CA GLU A 44 -2.05 -17.14 -1.79
C GLU A 44 -0.88 -17.00 -2.77
N TYR A 45 -0.36 -15.79 -2.97
CA TYR A 45 0.82 -15.54 -3.81
C TYR A 45 2.08 -16.28 -3.33
N LYS A 46 2.30 -16.35 -2.01
CA LYS A 46 3.40 -17.13 -1.42
C LYS A 46 3.28 -18.62 -1.74
N ASN A 47 2.07 -19.16 -1.67
CA ASN A 47 1.80 -20.56 -1.92
C ASN A 47 1.96 -20.90 -3.41
N GLU A 48 1.44 -20.06 -4.31
CA GLU A 48 1.59 -20.23 -5.76
C GLU A 48 3.07 -20.23 -6.18
N ASN A 49 3.86 -19.27 -5.71
CA ASN A 49 5.30 -19.22 -5.97
C ASN A 49 6.03 -20.45 -5.42
N ARG A 50 5.61 -20.96 -4.26
CA ARG A 50 6.21 -22.17 -3.68
C ARG A 50 5.94 -23.40 -4.56
N THR A 51 4.70 -23.60 -5.00
CA THR A 51 4.34 -24.73 -5.85
C THR A 51 5.06 -24.69 -7.21
N GLN A 52 5.24 -23.50 -7.78
CA GLN A 52 6.03 -23.35 -9.01
C GLN A 52 7.50 -23.75 -8.82
N CYS A 53 8.13 -23.39 -7.69
CA CYS A 53 9.50 -23.82 -7.37
C CYS A 53 9.60 -25.33 -7.15
N GLU A 54 8.63 -25.94 -6.44
CA GLU A 54 8.61 -27.38 -6.16
C GLU A 54 8.46 -28.21 -7.45
N ALA A 55 7.66 -27.73 -8.41
CA ALA A 55 7.47 -28.38 -9.70
C ALA A 55 8.70 -28.31 -10.62
N MET A 56 9.64 -27.39 -10.35
CA MET A 56 10.74 -27.05 -11.26
C MET A 56 12.09 -27.17 -10.54
N ASN A 57 12.49 -28.41 -10.22
CA ASN A 57 13.77 -28.81 -9.59
C ASN A 57 14.33 -27.78 -8.59
N GLU A 58 14.01 -27.99 -7.31
CA GLU A 58 14.33 -27.21 -6.10
C GLU A 58 15.78 -26.67 -6.01
N PHE A 59 16.73 -27.25 -6.75
CA PHE A 59 18.16 -26.96 -6.64
C PHE A 59 18.62 -25.65 -7.31
N LEU A 60 17.81 -25.02 -8.18
CA LEU A 60 18.25 -23.85 -8.96
C LEU A 60 17.46 -22.55 -8.74
N PHE A 61 16.32 -22.57 -8.05
CA PHE A 61 15.53 -21.37 -7.81
C PHE A 61 15.47 -21.01 -6.33
N SER A 62 16.24 -19.98 -5.94
CA SER A 62 15.97 -19.29 -4.68
C SER A 62 14.59 -18.64 -4.76
N LYS A 63 13.81 -18.75 -3.68
CA LYS A 63 12.50 -18.12 -3.59
C LYS A 63 12.64 -16.63 -3.88
N ARG A 64 11.90 -16.15 -4.90
CA ARG A 64 11.92 -14.73 -5.28
C ARG A 64 11.38 -13.89 -4.10
N PRO A 65 12.10 -12.83 -3.66
CA PRO A 65 11.61 -11.95 -2.61
C PRO A 65 10.30 -11.27 -3.00
N ILE A 66 9.36 -11.21 -2.07
CA ILE A 66 8.06 -10.57 -2.22
C ILE A 66 8.19 -9.11 -1.81
N SER A 67 7.67 -8.24 -2.66
CA SER A 67 7.80 -6.79 -2.50
C SER A 67 6.43 -6.11 -2.46
N MET A 68 6.28 -5.20 -1.51
CA MET A 68 5.08 -4.37 -1.36
C MET A 68 5.45 -2.91 -1.28
N VAL A 69 4.63 -2.06 -1.90
CA VAL A 69 4.69 -0.61 -1.69
C VAL A 69 3.35 -0.07 -1.19
N GLU A 70 3.43 0.88 -0.28
CA GLU A 70 2.30 1.58 0.29
C GLU A 70 2.38 3.07 0.00
N TYR A 71 1.24 3.66 -0.29
CA TYR A 71 1.03 5.11 -0.33
C TYR A 71 0.16 5.49 0.87
N GLY A 72 0.75 6.20 1.83
CA GLY A 72 0.15 6.54 3.13
C GLY A 72 0.77 5.69 4.24
N ALA A 73 1.88 6.12 4.81
CA ALA A 73 2.56 5.32 5.82
C ALA A 73 1.83 5.41 7.17
N GLY A 74 1.95 4.38 8.00
CA GLY A 74 1.27 4.34 9.29
C GLY A 74 1.40 3.00 10.01
N SER A 75 0.39 2.64 10.80
CA SER A 75 0.35 1.35 11.51
C SER A 75 0.30 0.16 10.53
N SER A 76 -0.35 0.36 9.39
CA SER A 76 -0.35 -0.51 8.21
C SER A 76 1.04 -0.93 7.78
N THR A 77 1.96 0.03 7.68
CA THR A 77 3.35 -0.18 7.26
C THR A 77 4.03 -1.22 8.13
N PHE A 78 3.85 -1.12 9.44
CA PHE A 78 4.45 -2.06 10.38
C PHE A 78 3.70 -3.40 10.41
N PHE A 79 2.38 -3.39 10.27
CA PHE A 79 1.63 -4.64 10.23
C PHE A 79 1.95 -5.48 8.97
N PHE A 80 1.76 -4.91 7.77
CA PHE A 80 1.87 -5.66 6.52
C PHE A 80 3.30 -6.01 6.12
N SER A 81 4.29 -5.24 6.58
CA SER A 81 5.71 -5.59 6.37
C SER A 81 6.12 -6.91 7.00
N THR A 82 5.35 -7.47 7.94
CA THR A 82 5.61 -8.82 8.47
C THR A 82 5.27 -9.93 7.50
N TYR A 83 4.52 -9.62 6.44
CA TYR A 83 4.05 -10.59 5.45
C TYR A 83 4.84 -10.55 4.14
N VAL A 84 5.82 -9.66 3.98
CA VAL A 84 6.62 -9.54 2.75
C VAL A 84 8.12 -9.38 3.07
N ASP A 85 8.97 -9.60 2.08
CA ASP A 85 10.43 -9.52 2.26
C ASP A 85 10.94 -8.07 2.18
N HIS A 86 10.33 -7.26 1.30
CA HIS A 86 10.64 -5.84 1.16
C HIS A 86 9.36 -5.00 1.23
N TYR A 87 9.35 -4.01 2.13
CA TYR A 87 8.22 -3.11 2.30
C TYR A 87 8.65 -1.65 2.16
N ILE A 88 8.08 -0.97 1.17
CA ILE A 88 8.25 0.47 0.97
C ILE A 88 6.98 1.17 1.39
N SER A 89 7.06 2.29 2.11
CA SER A 89 5.92 3.16 2.37
C SER A 89 6.24 4.60 2.02
N ILE A 90 5.29 5.32 1.41
CA ILE A 90 5.47 6.70 0.96
C ILE A 90 4.52 7.59 1.76
N GLU A 91 5.07 8.61 2.43
CA GLU A 91 4.32 9.55 3.26
C GLU A 91 4.54 10.99 2.83
N HIS A 92 3.46 11.77 2.80
CA HIS A 92 3.48 13.16 2.33
C HIS A 92 3.60 14.19 3.46
N SER A 93 3.23 13.80 4.68
CA SER A 93 3.26 14.64 5.88
C SER A 93 4.59 14.48 6.61
N LEU A 94 5.45 15.49 6.50
CA LEU A 94 6.75 15.49 7.20
C LEU A 94 6.59 15.44 8.71
N ASP A 95 5.53 16.04 9.25
CA ASP A 95 5.24 15.99 10.69
C ASP A 95 4.87 14.55 11.10
N TYR A 96 4.06 13.87 10.29
CA TYR A 96 3.71 12.47 10.55
C TYR A 96 4.90 11.53 10.40
N CYS A 97 5.85 11.83 9.52
CA CYS A 97 7.12 11.11 9.46
C CYS A 97 7.91 11.15 10.77
N ARG A 98 7.80 12.21 11.57
CA ARG A 98 8.40 12.26 12.91
C ARG A 98 7.68 11.35 13.90
N GLU A 99 6.37 11.15 13.75
CA GLU A 99 5.65 10.12 14.51
C GLU A 99 6.11 8.71 14.12
N LEU A 100 6.36 8.47 12.82
CA LEU A 100 6.86 7.20 12.34
C LEU A 100 8.25 6.85 12.89
N GLU A 101 9.12 7.83 13.14
CA GLU A 101 10.39 7.63 13.86
C GLU A 101 10.13 7.05 15.26
N ARG A 102 9.12 7.56 15.98
CA ARG A 102 8.74 7.04 17.30
C ARG A 102 8.15 5.64 17.22
N MET A 103 7.32 5.36 16.21
CA MET A 103 6.77 4.02 15.97
C MET A 103 7.84 3.00 15.57
N ALA A 104 8.87 3.43 14.84
CA ALA A 104 10.02 2.58 14.51
C ALA A 104 10.85 2.28 15.77
N ALA A 105 11.13 3.30 16.58
CA ALA A 105 11.88 3.15 17.83
C ALA A 105 11.18 2.22 18.84
N SER A 106 9.84 2.15 18.83
CA SER A 106 9.08 1.23 19.68
C SER A 106 9.09 -0.23 19.20
N GLN A 107 9.74 -0.53 18.07
CA GLN A 107 9.86 -1.86 17.48
C GLN A 107 11.33 -2.27 17.31
N PRO A 108 12.09 -2.46 18.42
CA PRO A 108 13.53 -2.70 18.41
C PRO A 108 13.96 -3.99 17.68
N GLN A 109 13.02 -4.89 17.41
CA GLN A 109 13.25 -6.13 16.67
C GLN A 109 13.26 -5.95 15.14
N ARG A 110 13.06 -4.73 14.63
CA ARG A 110 12.90 -4.44 13.19
C ARG A 110 13.91 -3.41 12.71
N SER A 111 14.36 -3.60 11.47
CA SER A 111 15.19 -2.63 10.78
C SER A 111 14.31 -1.71 9.94
N VAL A 112 14.34 -0.42 10.24
CA VAL A 112 13.52 0.62 9.59
C VAL A 112 14.42 1.77 9.15
N LYS A 113 14.31 2.16 7.89
CA LYS A 113 14.96 3.36 7.35
C LYS A 113 13.90 4.37 6.91
N ILE A 114 14.04 5.62 7.33
CA ILE A 114 13.14 6.71 6.96
C ILE A 114 13.96 7.77 6.20
N PHE A 115 13.63 7.97 4.93
CA PHE A 115 14.30 8.91 4.03
C PHE A 115 13.45 10.17 3.86
N TYR A 116 14.01 11.32 4.21
CA TYR A 116 13.39 12.61 3.96
C TYR A 116 13.77 13.10 2.58
N MET A 117 12.79 13.21 1.68
CA MET A 117 13.07 13.49 0.28
C MET A 117 12.98 14.98 -0.04
N GLY A 118 13.91 15.45 -0.86
CA GLY A 118 13.87 16.72 -1.56
C GLY A 118 13.66 16.51 -3.06
N ARG A 119 13.28 17.56 -3.78
CA ARG A 119 13.20 17.57 -5.24
C ARG A 119 13.87 18.81 -5.80
N ASN A 120 14.68 18.65 -6.85
CA ASN A 120 15.28 19.72 -7.64
C ASN A 120 14.97 19.51 -9.14
N SER A 121 15.64 20.27 -10.02
CA SER A 121 15.45 20.16 -11.47
C SER A 121 15.88 18.81 -12.07
N VAL A 122 16.75 18.07 -11.39
CA VAL A 122 17.29 16.78 -11.86
C VAL A 122 16.45 15.61 -11.34
N GLY A 123 15.78 15.75 -10.20
CA GLY A 123 14.91 14.72 -9.65
C GLY A 123 14.81 14.75 -8.13
N PHE A 124 14.48 13.60 -7.55
CA PHE A 124 14.45 13.41 -6.10
C PHE A 124 15.85 13.17 -5.54
N TYR A 125 16.10 13.68 -4.34
CA TYR A 125 17.34 13.45 -3.59
C TYR A 125 17.02 13.26 -2.10
N ILE A 126 17.90 12.56 -1.37
CA ILE A 126 17.75 12.37 0.07
C ILE A 126 18.30 13.60 0.79
N LYS A 127 17.46 14.26 1.60
CA LYS A 127 17.86 15.39 2.46
C LYS A 127 18.47 14.92 3.78
N SER A 128 17.85 13.92 4.38
CA SER A 128 18.28 13.32 5.65
C SER A 128 17.70 11.92 5.80
N THR A 129 18.29 11.13 6.70
CA THR A 129 17.86 9.76 6.98
C THR A 129 17.75 9.56 8.48
N TYR A 130 16.72 8.82 8.91
CA TYR A 130 16.64 8.19 10.23
C TYR A 130 16.77 6.68 10.06
N GLU A 131 17.57 6.03 10.90
CA GLU A 131 17.77 4.58 10.85
C GLU A 131 17.57 3.97 12.25
N GLN A 132 16.69 2.97 12.32
CA GLN A 132 16.56 2.06 13.46
C GLN A 132 17.03 0.69 12.98
N ASN A 133 18.07 0.14 13.60
CA ASN A 133 18.53 -1.20 13.30
C ASN A 133 17.89 -2.20 14.28
N ALA A 134 17.52 -3.38 13.77
CA ALA A 134 17.11 -4.48 14.63
C ALA A 134 18.26 -4.84 15.58
N SER A 135 17.96 -5.14 16.83
CA SER A 135 18.96 -5.71 17.75
C SER A 135 19.52 -7.01 17.16
N SER A 136 20.82 -7.25 17.34
CA SER A 136 21.62 -8.30 16.70
C SER A 136 21.13 -9.74 16.89
N GLN A 137 20.06 -9.94 17.67
CA GLN A 137 19.44 -11.23 17.98
C GLN A 137 18.10 -11.47 17.25
N SER A 138 17.57 -10.50 16.49
CA SER A 138 16.31 -10.63 15.76
C SER A 138 16.55 -10.90 14.27
N GLN A 139 16.32 -12.14 13.82
CA GLN A 139 16.27 -12.54 12.40
C GLN A 139 14.97 -12.09 11.70
N SER A 140 14.46 -10.89 11.97
CA SER A 140 13.38 -10.36 11.16
C SER A 140 13.94 -9.95 9.80
N SER A 141 13.62 -10.71 8.75
CA SER A 141 14.14 -10.53 7.38
C SER A 141 13.55 -9.33 6.64
N SER A 142 12.39 -8.80 7.08
CA SER A 142 11.69 -7.74 6.35
C SER A 142 12.44 -6.40 6.44
N GLN A 143 12.90 -5.87 5.32
CA GLN A 143 13.46 -4.51 5.23
C GLN A 143 12.34 -3.49 5.04
N ILE A 144 12.19 -2.56 6.00
CA ILE A 144 11.22 -1.46 5.92
C ILE A 144 11.92 -0.18 5.49
N GLU A 145 11.44 0.41 4.40
CA GLU A 145 11.86 1.72 3.93
C GLU A 145 10.66 2.66 3.87
N ILE A 146 10.76 3.82 4.51
CA ILE A 146 9.74 4.86 4.47
C ILE A 146 10.31 6.08 3.77
N TYR A 147 9.63 6.58 2.74
CA TYR A 147 10.01 7.76 1.98
C TYR A 147 9.06 8.92 2.30
N CYS A 148 9.58 9.91 3.00
CA CYS A 148 8.88 11.13 3.34
C CYS A 148 8.99 12.12 2.17
N VAL A 149 8.02 12.06 1.27
CA VAL A 149 7.96 12.83 0.02
C VAL A 149 6.99 13.98 0.19
N PRO A 150 7.46 15.19 0.53
CA PRO A 150 6.56 16.29 0.83
C PRO A 150 5.63 16.58 -0.35
N ARG A 151 4.43 17.06 -0.03
CA ARG A 151 3.50 17.64 -1.01
C ARG A 151 4.21 18.70 -1.85
N ASN A 152 3.68 18.95 -3.04
CA ASN A 152 4.24 19.97 -3.93
C ASN A 152 4.03 21.37 -3.33
N ALA A 153 4.99 21.84 -2.55
CA ALA A 153 4.95 23.10 -1.82
C ALA A 153 5.03 24.33 -2.74
N TYR A 154 5.38 24.14 -4.02
CA TYR A 154 5.69 25.23 -4.95
C TYR A 154 4.49 25.84 -5.65
N SER A 155 3.27 25.35 -5.39
CA SER A 155 2.06 25.94 -5.94
C SER A 155 1.31 26.67 -4.84
N PHE A 156 1.46 28.00 -4.78
CA PHE A 156 0.61 28.87 -3.95
C PHE A 156 -0.89 28.55 -4.15
N THR A 157 -1.28 28.18 -5.37
CA THR A 157 -2.61 27.68 -5.72
C THR A 157 -2.97 26.37 -5.00
N ALA A 158 -2.05 25.41 -4.93
CA ALA A 158 -2.26 24.14 -4.21
C ALA A 158 -2.41 24.36 -2.71
N TYR A 159 -1.64 25.29 -2.13
CA TYR A 159 -1.78 25.67 -0.73
C TYR A 159 -3.16 26.29 -0.43
N ARG A 160 -3.65 27.21 -1.26
CA ARG A 160 -4.99 27.80 -1.10
C ARG A 160 -6.12 26.76 -1.27
N LEU A 161 -6.00 25.85 -2.23
CA LEU A 161 -6.98 24.76 -2.42
C LEU A 161 -7.01 23.82 -1.22
N TRP A 162 -5.86 23.52 -0.62
CA TRP A 162 -5.80 22.75 0.61
C TRP A 162 -6.42 23.49 1.81
N ALA A 163 -6.07 24.76 1.99
CA ALA A 163 -6.53 25.57 3.13
C ALA A 163 -8.05 25.79 3.13
N THR A 164 -8.70 25.64 1.99
CA THR A 164 -10.17 25.74 1.86
C THR A 164 -10.88 24.40 2.11
N GLY A 165 -10.16 23.35 2.49
CA GLY A 165 -10.73 22.00 2.68
C GLY A 165 -11.10 21.32 1.36
N GLY A 166 -10.55 21.81 0.24
CA GLY A 166 -10.77 21.23 -1.08
C GLY A 166 -10.25 19.79 -1.19
N ARG A 167 -10.81 19.04 -2.14
CA ARG A 167 -10.42 17.66 -2.43
C ARG A 167 -8.93 17.55 -2.79
N SER A 168 -8.34 16.39 -2.50
CA SER A 168 -6.95 16.10 -2.92
C SER A 168 -6.87 16.02 -4.43
N THR A 169 -6.10 16.93 -5.06
CA THR A 169 -5.88 16.93 -6.51
C THR A 169 -4.49 16.42 -6.87
N TYR A 170 -4.31 15.94 -8.10
CA TYR A 170 -2.99 15.59 -8.63
C TYR A 170 -1.97 16.72 -8.43
N ARG A 171 -2.34 17.97 -8.76
CA ARG A 171 -1.43 19.13 -8.68
C ARG A 171 -0.89 19.36 -7.27
N MET A 172 -1.70 19.10 -6.24
CA MET A 172 -1.29 19.21 -4.83
C MET A 172 -0.30 18.11 -4.42
N TYR A 173 -0.46 16.91 -4.99
CA TYR A 173 0.25 15.70 -4.60
C TYR A 173 1.20 15.17 -5.67
N ARG A 174 1.52 15.94 -6.71
CA ARG A 174 2.30 15.47 -7.87
C ARG A 174 3.57 14.73 -7.47
N ASP A 175 4.40 15.34 -6.63
CA ASP A 175 5.68 14.74 -6.24
C ASP A 175 5.48 13.46 -5.43
N TYR A 176 4.44 13.40 -4.61
CA TYR A 176 4.03 12.20 -3.89
C TYR A 176 3.55 11.11 -4.85
N VAL A 177 2.62 11.41 -5.75
CA VAL A 177 2.04 10.48 -6.74
C VAL A 177 3.13 9.92 -7.66
N ASP A 178 3.96 10.80 -8.24
CA ASP A 178 4.94 10.44 -9.25
C ASP A 178 6.19 9.77 -8.66
N PHE A 179 6.35 9.74 -7.33
CA PHE A 179 7.59 9.37 -6.67
C PHE A 179 8.18 8.06 -7.18
N LEU A 180 7.38 6.98 -7.21
CA LEU A 180 7.84 5.68 -7.70
C LEU A 180 8.30 5.74 -9.15
N SER A 181 7.52 6.38 -10.03
CA SER A 181 7.85 6.47 -11.45
C SER A 181 9.11 7.26 -11.74
N VAL A 182 9.50 8.18 -10.85
CA VAL A 182 10.69 9.02 -11.03
C VAL A 182 11.91 8.42 -10.35
N TYR A 183 11.75 7.97 -9.10
CA TYR A 183 12.85 7.51 -8.24
C TYR A 183 13.12 6.00 -8.38
N PHE A 184 12.08 5.20 -8.58
CA PHE A 184 12.13 3.75 -8.71
C PHE A 184 11.67 3.28 -10.11
N ARG A 185 12.20 3.93 -11.17
CA ARG A 185 11.75 3.76 -12.57
C ARG A 185 11.53 2.30 -12.97
N GLU A 186 12.51 1.45 -12.68
CA GLU A 186 12.52 0.05 -13.11
C GLU A 186 12.00 -0.94 -12.05
N ARG A 187 11.71 -0.46 -10.83
CA ARG A 187 11.29 -1.35 -9.75
C ARG A 187 9.83 -1.74 -9.93
N LYS A 188 9.56 -3.04 -9.79
CA LYS A 188 8.21 -3.61 -9.81
C LYS A 188 7.85 -4.15 -8.43
N PHE A 189 6.56 -4.18 -8.12
CA PHE A 189 6.00 -4.64 -6.85
C PHE A 189 4.89 -5.65 -7.08
N ASP A 190 4.82 -6.62 -6.18
CA ASP A 190 3.80 -7.67 -6.19
C ASP A 190 2.49 -7.18 -5.59
N PHE A 191 2.63 -6.27 -4.62
CA PHE A 191 1.52 -5.67 -3.91
C PHE A 191 1.69 -4.15 -3.86
N VAL A 192 0.60 -3.45 -4.12
CA VAL A 192 0.51 -2.01 -3.89
C VAL A 192 -0.67 -1.74 -2.98
N PHE A 193 -0.48 -0.98 -1.91
CA PHE A 193 -1.56 -0.53 -1.02
C PHE A 193 -1.71 0.98 -1.03
N ILE A 194 -2.92 1.45 -1.28
CA ILE A 194 -3.26 2.88 -1.33
C ILE A 194 -4.19 3.22 -0.18
N ASP A 195 -3.62 3.83 0.86
CA ASP A 195 -4.37 4.38 2.01
C ASP A 195 -4.04 5.86 2.30
N GLY A 196 -3.40 6.52 1.34
CA GLY A 196 -2.97 7.91 1.46
C GLY A 196 -3.92 8.91 0.79
N ARG A 197 -3.31 9.91 0.16
CA ARG A 197 -3.99 10.99 -0.55
C ARG A 197 -3.96 10.74 -2.05
N ALA A 198 -4.83 11.44 -2.79
CA ALA A 198 -4.92 11.35 -4.25
C ALA A 198 -5.01 9.90 -4.78
N ARG A 199 -5.84 9.07 -4.11
CA ARG A 199 -5.88 7.61 -4.33
C ARG A 199 -6.10 7.20 -5.81
N PRO A 200 -7.03 7.83 -6.57
CA PRO A 200 -7.21 7.48 -7.99
C PRO A 200 -5.97 7.82 -8.84
N GLN A 201 -5.30 8.92 -8.53
CA GLN A 201 -4.09 9.35 -9.25
C GLN A 201 -2.91 8.43 -8.93
N VAL A 202 -2.77 8.01 -7.67
CA VAL A 202 -1.78 7.01 -7.27
C VAL A 202 -2.07 5.69 -7.98
N ALA A 203 -3.31 5.22 -7.98
CA ALA A 203 -3.70 3.98 -8.66
C ALA A 203 -3.32 4.02 -10.15
N TYR A 204 -3.53 5.15 -10.83
CA TYR A 204 -3.03 5.30 -12.19
C TYR A 204 -1.50 5.26 -12.29
N ALA A 205 -0.80 6.04 -11.45
CA ALA A 205 0.64 6.19 -11.52
C ALA A 205 1.40 4.86 -11.32
N VAL A 206 0.89 3.98 -10.46
CA VAL A 206 1.53 2.70 -10.12
C VAL A 206 1.34 1.60 -11.16
N LEU A 207 0.53 1.80 -12.20
CA LEU A 207 0.31 0.81 -13.28
C LEU A 207 1.61 0.28 -13.89
N LYS A 208 2.64 1.13 -13.99
CA LYS A 208 3.95 0.78 -14.53
C LYS A 208 4.84 0.06 -13.51
N GLN A 209 4.49 0.08 -12.23
CA GLN A 209 5.25 -0.54 -11.16
C GLN A 209 4.61 -1.84 -10.66
N LEU A 210 3.49 -2.28 -11.23
CA LEU A 210 2.93 -3.60 -10.96
C LEU A 210 3.77 -4.69 -11.64
N ASN A 211 4.08 -5.76 -10.90
CA ASN A 211 4.89 -6.88 -11.35
C ASN A 211 4.07 -7.91 -12.16
N GLY A 212 3.58 -7.48 -13.32
CA GLY A 212 2.78 -8.28 -14.24
C GLY A 212 1.36 -8.59 -13.74
N SER A 213 0.72 -9.58 -14.35
CA SER A 213 -0.70 -9.90 -14.16
C SER A 213 -1.07 -10.43 -12.76
N HIS A 214 -0.11 -10.99 -12.01
CA HIS A 214 -0.37 -11.52 -10.67
C HIS A 214 -0.35 -10.44 -9.58
N ALA A 215 0.20 -9.25 -9.87
CA ALA A 215 0.31 -8.18 -8.90
C ALA A 215 -1.08 -7.66 -8.50
N LYS A 216 -1.25 -7.38 -7.20
CA LYS A 216 -2.52 -6.86 -6.66
C LYS A 216 -2.37 -5.42 -6.21
N LEU A 217 -3.41 -4.64 -6.49
CA LEU A 217 -3.58 -3.30 -5.98
C LEU A 217 -4.71 -3.30 -4.94
N PHE A 218 -4.43 -2.79 -3.75
CA PHE A 218 -5.39 -2.63 -2.67
C PHE A 218 -5.72 -1.15 -2.50
N ILE A 219 -7.01 -0.80 -2.47
CA ILE A 219 -7.44 0.58 -2.17
C ILE A 219 -8.40 0.54 -0.99
N HIS A 220 -8.04 1.27 0.07
CA HIS A 220 -8.86 1.42 1.28
C HIS A 220 -9.96 2.49 1.09
N ASP A 221 -10.88 2.63 2.05
CA ASP A 221 -12.05 3.53 2.01
C ASP A 221 -12.86 3.47 0.69
N TRP A 222 -12.99 2.28 0.10
CA TRP A 222 -13.51 2.13 -1.26
C TRP A 222 -15.02 2.40 -1.38
N ASN A 223 -15.82 1.96 -0.40
CA ASN A 223 -17.26 1.78 -0.60
C ASN A 223 -18.02 3.09 -0.80
N GLN A 224 -17.72 4.12 0.00
CA GLN A 224 -18.46 5.38 -0.03
C GLN A 224 -17.85 6.43 -0.97
N ARG A 225 -16.71 6.13 -1.61
CA ARG A 225 -15.94 7.09 -2.41
C ARG A 225 -16.10 6.79 -3.89
N LYS A 226 -17.25 7.15 -4.45
CA LYS A 226 -17.61 6.92 -5.87
C LYS A 226 -16.59 7.49 -6.84
N GLU A 227 -15.93 8.58 -6.47
CA GLU A 227 -14.85 9.18 -7.26
C GLU A 227 -13.64 8.26 -7.44
N TYR A 228 -13.49 7.22 -6.61
CA TYR A 228 -12.41 6.22 -6.77
C TYR A 228 -12.71 5.22 -7.88
N HIS A 229 -13.99 4.98 -8.16
CA HIS A 229 -14.44 3.91 -9.05
C HIS A 229 -14.07 4.17 -10.52
N ILE A 230 -13.63 5.39 -10.87
CA ILE A 230 -13.09 5.70 -12.20
C ILE A 230 -11.92 4.78 -12.58
N VAL A 231 -11.14 4.30 -11.60
CA VAL A 231 -9.98 3.43 -11.88
C VAL A 231 -10.42 2.03 -12.30
N GLU A 232 -11.59 1.57 -11.84
CA GLU A 232 -12.19 0.32 -12.30
C GLU A 232 -12.71 0.45 -13.73
N GLN A 233 -13.28 1.60 -14.09
CA GLN A 233 -13.80 1.81 -15.44
C GLN A 233 -12.69 1.76 -16.49
N GLU A 234 -11.54 2.37 -16.19
CA GLU A 234 -10.49 2.58 -17.18
C GLU A 234 -9.33 1.58 -17.09
N PHE A 235 -8.91 1.17 -15.88
CA PHE A 235 -7.57 0.59 -15.69
C PHE A 235 -7.53 -0.77 -15.00
N TYR A 236 -8.49 -1.04 -14.11
CA TYR A 236 -8.46 -2.19 -13.20
C TYR A 236 -9.74 -3.03 -13.25
N ASN A 237 -9.61 -4.34 -13.06
CA ASN A 237 -10.72 -5.22 -12.74
C ASN A 237 -10.81 -5.41 -11.22
N ILE A 238 -12.02 -5.41 -10.67
CA ILE A 238 -12.25 -5.85 -9.28
C ILE A 238 -12.13 -7.37 -9.21
N VAL A 239 -11.27 -7.84 -8.30
CA VAL A 239 -11.03 -9.26 -8.03
C VAL A 239 -11.78 -9.70 -6.77
N ASP A 240 -11.75 -8.87 -5.73
CA ASP A 240 -12.38 -9.13 -4.44
C ASP A 240 -12.62 -7.80 -3.73
N GLN A 241 -13.51 -7.79 -2.74
CA GLN A 241 -13.78 -6.60 -1.95
C GLN A 241 -14.38 -6.94 -0.60
N GLN A 242 -13.97 -6.18 0.41
CA GLN A 242 -14.60 -6.19 1.73
C GLN A 242 -15.56 -5.00 1.82
N ILE A 243 -16.85 -5.28 1.59
CA ILE A 243 -17.92 -4.28 1.57
C ILE A 243 -18.38 -3.93 2.99
N GLU A 244 -18.33 -4.88 3.91
CA GLU A 244 -18.71 -4.64 5.29
C GLU A 244 -17.52 -4.10 6.08
N SER A 245 -17.59 -2.82 6.47
CA SER A 245 -16.63 -2.20 7.36
C SER A 245 -17.35 -1.66 8.58
N ASN A 246 -16.80 -1.91 9.77
CA ASN A 246 -17.30 -1.33 11.02
C ASN A 246 -16.76 0.09 11.25
N GLN A 247 -15.96 0.61 10.32
CA GLN A 247 -15.41 1.95 10.40
C GLN A 247 -16.48 3.02 10.17
N VAL A 248 -16.34 4.12 10.91
CA VAL A 248 -17.16 5.32 10.72
C VAL A 248 -16.88 5.90 9.33
N GLY A 249 -17.90 6.01 8.49
CA GLY A 249 -17.74 6.40 7.07
C GLY A 249 -17.75 5.24 6.08
N GLY A 250 -18.13 4.03 6.52
CA GLY A 250 -18.42 2.88 5.65
C GLY A 250 -17.21 2.17 5.04
N GLY A 251 -16.00 2.68 5.33
CA GLY A 251 -14.70 2.05 5.05
C GLY A 251 -14.63 1.26 3.75
N GLY A 252 -14.06 0.06 3.85
CA GLY A 252 -14.02 -0.93 2.80
C GLY A 252 -12.67 -1.02 2.12
N LEU A 253 -12.38 -2.19 1.61
CA LEU A 253 -11.19 -2.47 0.84
C LEU A 253 -11.58 -3.12 -0.49
N VAL A 254 -11.01 -2.65 -1.58
CA VAL A 254 -11.07 -3.33 -2.87
C VAL A 254 -9.72 -3.94 -3.23
N VAL A 255 -9.76 -5.12 -3.84
CA VAL A 255 -8.63 -5.80 -4.45
C VAL A 255 -8.77 -5.71 -5.96
N LEU A 256 -7.75 -5.19 -6.62
CA LEU A 256 -7.75 -4.85 -8.02
C LEU A 256 -6.61 -5.54 -8.77
N GLU A 257 -6.85 -5.88 -10.02
CA GLU A 257 -5.87 -6.37 -11.00
C GLU A 257 -5.86 -5.48 -12.24
N LYS A 258 -4.70 -5.36 -12.88
CA LYS A 258 -4.56 -4.58 -14.11
C LYS A 258 -5.39 -5.21 -15.23
N LYS A 259 -6.18 -4.42 -15.96
CA LYS A 259 -7.00 -4.91 -17.09
C LYS A 259 -6.16 -5.46 -18.26
N SER A 260 -5.01 -4.86 -18.53
CA SER A 260 -4.12 -5.24 -19.63
C SER A 260 -2.73 -4.65 -19.42
N GLU A 261 -1.69 -5.34 -19.89
CA GLU A 261 -0.29 -4.91 -19.77
C GLU A 261 0.02 -3.58 -20.45
N HIS A 262 -0.72 -3.23 -21.51
CA HIS A 262 -0.53 -2.01 -22.30
C HIS A 262 -1.23 -0.77 -21.71
N ILE A 263 -1.88 -0.91 -20.55
CA ILE A 263 -2.58 0.21 -19.91
C ILE A 263 -1.62 1.06 -19.08
N GLY A 264 -1.77 2.39 -19.16
CA GLY A 264 -0.95 3.39 -18.45
C GLY A 264 0.04 4.15 -19.33
N GLU A 265 -0.07 4.04 -20.66
CA GLU A 265 0.80 4.76 -21.61
C GLU A 265 0.40 6.22 -21.83
N ARG A 266 -0.86 6.59 -21.51
CA ARG A 266 -1.34 7.98 -21.60
C ARG A 266 -0.66 8.86 -20.55
N ASN A 267 -0.51 10.16 -20.81
CA ASN A 267 -0.06 11.08 -19.76
C ASN A 267 -1.19 11.20 -18.71
N ILE A 268 -0.85 11.20 -17.41
CA ILE A 268 -1.86 11.38 -16.34
C ILE A 268 -2.59 12.72 -16.46
N ASN A 269 -1.94 13.72 -17.08
CA ASN A 269 -2.54 15.03 -17.35
C ASN A 269 -3.57 14.99 -18.49
N ASP A 270 -3.52 13.99 -19.36
CA ASP A 270 -4.46 13.82 -20.48
C ASP A 270 -5.70 13.03 -20.05
N ILE A 271 -5.66 12.42 -18.87
CA ILE A 271 -6.83 11.81 -18.26
C ILE A 271 -7.73 12.95 -17.80
N GLN A 272 -8.80 13.18 -18.55
CA GLN A 272 -9.91 13.98 -18.07
C GLN A 272 -10.52 13.24 -16.88
N TRP A 273 -10.14 13.65 -15.68
CA TRP A 273 -10.82 13.25 -14.45
C TRP A 273 -12.21 13.91 -14.49
N GLN A 274 -13.16 13.29 -15.19
CA GLN A 274 -14.49 13.86 -15.46
C GLN A 274 -15.32 14.12 -14.18
N HIS A 275 -14.78 13.77 -13.01
CA HIS A 275 -15.37 13.98 -11.69
C HIS A 275 -14.40 14.59 -10.64
N GLY A 276 -13.37 15.31 -11.09
CA GLY A 276 -12.47 16.10 -10.22
C GLY A 276 -13.17 17.25 -9.52
#